data_AF-A0A1T2ZMP7-F1
#
_entry.id   AF-A0A1T2ZMP7-F1
#
_cell.length_a   1.000
_cell.length_b   1.000
_cell.length_c   1.000
_cell.angle_alpha   90.00
_cell.angle_beta   90.00
_cell.angle_gamma   90.00
#
_symmetry.space_group_name_H-M   'P 1'
#
loop_
_entity.id
_entity.type
_entity.pdbx_description
1 polymer ?
#
loop_
_entity_poly.entity_id
_entity_poly.type
_entity_poly.pdbx_seq_one_letter_code
_entity_poly.pdbx_strand_id
1 'polypeptide(L)'
;MPLPRLRILLVEDHPFQLLATQCLLKSFGFEHLTLAENAEQAIRSMSSATTPFDLLLCDQCLPDLPGLELVEIANRRHFISSAILLSGLAATELSTLTTQALQRGLPLLGYLMKPLNKDELARLIAPIFPL
;
A
#
# COMPACT_ATOMS: atom_id res chain seq x y z
N MET A 1 -19.05 13.68 -7.73
CA MET A 1 -18.52 12.85 -8.83
C MET A 1 -18.18 11.48 -8.27
N PRO A 2 -18.33 10.37 -9.00
CA PRO A 2 -17.79 9.10 -8.53
C PRO A 2 -16.27 9.26 -8.39
N LEU A 3 -15.71 8.79 -7.27
CA LEU A 3 -14.27 8.75 -7.07
C LEU A 3 -13.63 8.03 -8.27
N PRO A 4 -12.49 8.50 -8.80
CA PRO A 4 -11.74 7.73 -9.78
C PRO A 4 -11.55 6.30 -9.25
N ARG A 5 -11.75 5.30 -10.11
CA ARG A 5 -11.69 3.87 -9.75
C ARG A 5 -10.26 3.46 -9.40
N LEU A 6 -9.82 3.85 -8.22
CA LEU A 6 -8.47 3.65 -7.72
C LEU A 6 -8.24 2.15 -7.50
N ARG A 7 -7.30 1.59 -8.25
CA ARG A 7 -6.90 0.19 -8.19
C ARG A 7 -5.87 0.01 -7.09
N ILE A 8 -6.30 -0.61 -6.00
CA ILE A 8 -5.47 -0.86 -4.82
C ILE A 8 -5.00 -2.30 -4.83
N LEU A 9 -3.70 -2.51 -4.68
CA LEU A 9 -3.13 -3.79 -4.27
C LEU A 9 -2.90 -3.74 -2.76
N LEU A 10 -3.65 -4.55 -2.00
CA LEU A 10 -3.51 -4.71 -0.56
C LEU A 10 -2.68 -5.96 -0.26
N VAL A 11 -1.57 -5.80 0.45
CA VAL A 11 -0.63 -6.88 0.81
C VAL A 11 -0.55 -7.01 2.33
N GLU A 12 -0.94 -8.17 2.84
CA GLU A 12 -1.05 -8.46 4.28
C GLU A 12 -1.02 -9.98 4.48
N ASP A 13 -0.10 -10.50 5.28
CA ASP A 13 0.09 -11.94 5.48
C ASP A 13 -0.87 -12.54 6.51
N HIS A 14 -1.40 -11.74 7.44
CA HIS A 14 -2.35 -12.24 8.41
C HIS A 14 -3.78 -12.25 7.83
N PRO A 15 -4.43 -13.42 7.62
CA PRO A 15 -5.70 -13.51 6.87
C PRO A 15 -6.83 -12.67 7.47
N PHE A 16 -6.91 -12.60 8.80
CA PHE A 16 -7.90 -11.76 9.48
C PHE A 16 -7.65 -10.25 9.27
N GLN A 17 -6.39 -9.80 9.26
CA GLN A 17 -6.06 -8.39 9.06
C GLN A 17 -6.29 -8.01 7.59
N LEU A 18 -6.02 -8.92 6.66
CA LEU A 18 -6.27 -8.75 5.24
C LEU A 18 -7.77 -8.54 4.99
N LEU A 19 -8.60 -9.43 5.55
CA LEU A 19 -10.06 -9.33 5.44
C LEU A 19 -10.60 -8.07 6.12
N ALA A 20 -10.14 -7.75 7.34
CA ALA A 20 -10.58 -6.56 8.06
C ALA A 20 -10.24 -5.26 7.30
N THR A 21 -9.02 -5.17 6.77
CA THR A 21 -8.57 -4.01 5.98
C THR A 21 -9.32 -3.91 4.67
N GLN A 22 -9.59 -5.04 4.00
CA GLN A 22 -10.45 -5.07 2.81
C GLN A 22 -11.86 -4.53 3.11
N CYS A 23 -12.49 -4.98 4.21
CA CYS A 23 -13.80 -4.50 4.62
C CYS A 23 -13.81 -2.99 4.92
N LEU A 24 -12.77 -2.48 5.59
CA LEU A 24 -12.62 -1.05 5.86
C LEU A 24 -12.49 -0.25 4.56
N LEU A 25 -11.60 -0.66 3.66
CA LEU A 25 -11.42 0.00 2.36
C LEU A 25 -12.74 0.06 1.57
N LYS A 26 -13.49 -1.04 1.52
CA LYS A 26 -14.83 -1.06 0.90
C LYS A 26 -15.80 -0.09 1.58
N SER A 27 -15.83 -0.06 2.91
CA SER A 27 -16.67 0.90 3.66
C SER A 27 -16.29 2.36 3.42
N PHE A 28 -15.04 2.62 3.00
CA PHE A 28 -14.56 3.95 2.63
C PHE A 28 -14.89 4.31 1.17
N GLY A 29 -15.40 3.36 0.38
CA GLY A 29 -15.78 3.53 -1.02
C GLY A 29 -14.75 2.99 -2.04
N PHE A 30 -13.71 2.29 -1.59
CA PHE A 30 -12.73 1.67 -2.49
C PHE A 30 -13.18 0.27 -2.91
N GLU A 31 -13.66 0.15 -4.14
CA GLU A 31 -14.22 -1.11 -4.66
C GLU A 31 -13.22 -1.97 -5.45
N HIS A 32 -12.13 -1.38 -5.94
CA HIS A 32 -11.20 -2.04 -6.88
C HIS A 32 -9.96 -2.55 -6.15
N LEU A 33 -10.14 -3.63 -5.38
CA LEU A 33 -9.12 -4.21 -4.52
C LEU A 33 -8.59 -5.52 -5.11
N THR A 34 -7.27 -5.64 -5.22
CA THR A 34 -6.56 -6.91 -5.40
C THR A 34 -5.86 -7.25 -4.09
N LEU A 35 -5.97 -8.50 -3.64
CA LEU A 35 -5.40 -8.95 -2.38
C LEU A 35 -4.17 -9.83 -2.64
N ALA A 36 -3.18 -9.74 -1.77
CA ALA A 36 -2.03 -10.64 -1.72
C ALA A 36 -1.64 -10.92 -0.27
N GLU A 37 -1.25 -12.15 0.01
CA GLU A 37 -0.89 -12.62 1.36
C GLU A 37 0.63 -12.59 1.62
N ASN A 38 1.42 -12.15 0.63
CA ASN A 38 2.87 -12.03 0.72
C ASN A 38 3.42 -11.26 -0.49
N ALA A 39 4.71 -10.93 -0.45
CA ALA A 39 5.35 -10.19 -1.53
C ALA A 39 5.39 -10.98 -2.83
N GLU A 40 5.57 -12.29 -2.78
CA GLU A 40 5.58 -13.14 -3.99
C GLU A 40 4.23 -13.08 -4.75
N GLN A 41 3.10 -13.21 -4.04
CA GLN A 41 1.76 -13.05 -4.61
C GLN A 41 1.52 -11.63 -5.13
N ALA A 42 2.00 -10.62 -4.42
CA ALA A 42 1.90 -9.23 -4.85
C ALA A 42 2.65 -8.99 -6.18
N ILE A 43 3.89 -9.49 -6.30
CA ILE A 43 4.71 -9.41 -7.51
C ILE A 43 4.02 -10.12 -8.67
N ARG A 44 3.47 -11.32 -8.46
CA ARG A 44 2.69 -12.02 -9.50
C ARG A 44 1.49 -11.20 -9.97
N SER A 45 0.72 -10.65 -9.03
CA SER A 45 -0.46 -9.82 -9.34
C SER A 45 -0.10 -8.57 -10.12
N MET A 46 0.98 -7.89 -9.72
CA MET A 46 1.51 -6.72 -10.44
C MET A 46 2.01 -7.07 -11.85
N SER A 47 2.78 -8.16 -11.98
CA SER A 47 3.37 -8.56 -13.26
C SER A 47 2.35 -9.05 -14.29
N SER A 48 1.20 -9.56 -13.84
CA SER A 48 0.12 -10.04 -14.70
C SER A 48 -0.93 -8.96 -15.01
N ALA A 49 -0.86 -7.80 -14.35
CA ALA A 49 -1.77 -6.70 -14.59
C ALA A 49 -1.45 -6.01 -15.93
N THR A 50 -2.49 -5.70 -16.71
CA THR A 50 -2.36 -4.98 -17.99
C THR A 50 -1.97 -3.52 -17.81
N THR A 51 -2.32 -2.94 -16.66
CA THR A 51 -1.98 -1.56 -16.29
C THR A 51 -1.49 -1.53 -14.84
N PRO A 52 -0.57 -0.61 -14.48
CA PRO A 52 -0.08 -0.44 -13.11
C PRO A 52 -1.20 -0.22 -12.09
N PHE A 53 -0.99 -0.62 -10.85
CA PHE A 53 -1.86 -0.26 -9.74
C PHE A 53 -1.67 1.20 -9.36
N ASP A 54 -2.75 1.86 -8.97
CA ASP A 54 -2.67 3.26 -8.54
C ASP A 54 -2.00 3.36 -7.15
N LEU A 55 -2.31 2.41 -6.28
CA LEU A 55 -1.81 2.37 -4.91
C LEU A 55 -1.44 0.94 -4.48
N LEU A 56 -0.23 0.80 -3.97
CA LEU A 56 0.18 -0.35 -3.15
C LEU A 56 -0.02 0.01 -1.67
N LEU A 57 -0.90 -0.72 -1.00
CA LEU A 57 -1.09 -0.65 0.45
C LEU A 57 -0.51 -1.92 1.05
N CYS A 58 0.64 -1.82 1.71
CA CYS A 58 1.46 -2.99 2.04
C CYS A 58 1.83 -3.02 3.51
N ASP A 59 1.65 -4.15 4.19
CA ASP A 59 2.29 -4.38 5.49
C ASP A 59 3.81 -4.24 5.36
N GLN A 60 4.43 -3.52 6.28
CA GLN A 60 5.88 -3.44 6.37
C GLN A 60 6.52 -4.77 6.82
N CYS A 61 5.82 -5.57 7.62
CA CYS A 61 6.35 -6.75 8.31
C CYS A 61 5.89 -8.07 7.67
N LEU A 62 6.01 -8.20 6.34
CA LEU A 62 5.71 -9.45 5.63
C LEU A 62 6.74 -10.56 5.95
N PRO A 63 6.36 -11.84 5.85
CA PRO A 63 7.21 -12.97 6.21
C PRO A 63 8.35 -13.23 5.21
N ASP A 64 8.20 -12.79 3.96
CA ASP A 64 9.12 -13.09 2.86
C ASP A 64 9.99 -11.89 2.45
N LEU A 65 9.43 -10.68 2.42
CA LEU A 65 10.14 -9.47 2.00
C LEU A 65 9.59 -8.23 2.71
N PRO A 66 10.43 -7.37 3.33
CA PRO A 66 9.94 -6.15 3.96
C PRO A 66 9.13 -5.29 2.99
N GLY A 67 8.04 -4.69 3.46
CA GLY A 67 7.13 -3.91 2.61
C GLY A 67 7.83 -2.81 1.81
N LEU A 68 8.76 -2.08 2.44
CA LEU A 68 9.58 -1.07 1.77
C LEU A 68 10.39 -1.63 0.59
N GLU A 69 10.93 -2.85 0.71
CA GLU A 69 11.67 -3.51 -0.38
C GLU A 69 10.71 -3.95 -1.49
N LEU A 70 9.49 -4.39 -1.15
CA LEU A 70 8.45 -4.65 -2.15
C LEU A 70 8.06 -3.37 -2.92
N VAL A 71 7.93 -2.24 -2.22
CA VAL A 71 7.69 -0.93 -2.85
C VAL A 71 8.81 -0.58 -3.83
N GLU A 72 10.07 -0.83 -3.47
CA GLU A 72 11.20 -0.61 -4.38
C GLU A 72 11.13 -1.47 -5.63
N ILE A 73 10.84 -2.77 -5.50
CA ILE A 73 10.67 -3.68 -6.65
C ILE A 73 9.53 -3.19 -7.54
N ALA A 74 8.39 -2.83 -6.96
CA ALA A 74 7.23 -2.35 -7.67
C ALA A 74 7.52 -1.04 -8.43
N ASN A 75 8.22 -0.10 -7.79
CA ASN A 75 8.62 1.17 -8.39
C ASN A 75 9.56 0.99 -9.58
N ARG A 76 10.64 0.19 -9.40
CA ARG A 76 11.63 -0.07 -10.46
C ARG A 76 11.04 -0.73 -11.70
N ARG A 77 9.95 -1.49 -11.54
CA ARG A 77 9.24 -2.17 -12.64
C ARG A 77 8.02 -1.38 -13.14
N HIS A 78 7.78 -0.18 -12.62
CA HIS A 78 6.62 0.66 -12.94
C HIS A 78 5.27 -0.06 -12.73
N PHE A 79 5.20 -0.94 -11.73
CA PHE A 79 3.99 -1.69 -11.42
C PHE A 79 2.97 -0.89 -10.60
N ILE A 80 3.41 0.20 -9.97
CA ILE A 80 2.58 1.04 -9.11
C ILE A 80 2.84 2.52 -9.40
N SER A 81 1.85 3.37 -9.12
CA SER A 81 2.04 4.83 -9.13
C SER A 81 2.43 5.38 -7.76
N SER A 82 1.92 4.81 -6.68
CA SER A 82 2.20 5.24 -5.31
C SER A 82 2.10 4.10 -4.31
N ALA A 83 2.71 4.29 -3.14
CA ALA A 83 2.68 3.32 -2.06
C ALA A 83 2.36 3.96 -0.71
N ILE A 84 1.73 3.18 0.17
CA ILE A 84 1.58 3.46 1.61
C ILE A 84 1.97 2.19 2.35
N LEU A 85 2.76 2.34 3.40
CA LEU A 85 3.11 1.23 4.30
C LEU A 85 2.12 1.19 5.49
N LEU A 86 1.54 0.02 5.73
CA LEU A 86 0.79 -0.30 6.94
C LEU A 86 1.79 -0.77 7.99
N SER A 87 1.75 -0.16 9.18
CA SER A 87 2.76 -0.44 10.19
C SER A 87 2.19 -0.32 11.60
N GLY A 88 2.67 -1.16 12.51
CA GLY A 88 2.52 -1.00 13.95
C GLY A 88 3.81 -0.58 14.66
N LEU A 89 4.83 -0.15 13.89
CA LEU A 89 6.18 0.11 14.38
C LEU A 89 6.27 1.39 15.21
N ALA A 90 7.33 1.50 16.01
CA ALA A 90 7.60 2.69 16.81
C ALA A 90 8.00 3.88 15.92
N ALA A 91 7.81 5.10 16.43
CA ALA A 91 8.11 6.34 15.71
C ALA A 91 9.57 6.42 15.19
N THR A 92 10.52 5.83 15.92
CA THR A 92 11.95 5.78 15.54
C THR A 92 12.22 4.86 14.34
N GLU A 93 11.45 3.79 14.20
CA GLU A 93 11.57 2.87 13.05
C GLU A 93 10.93 3.50 11.81
N LEU A 94 9.78 4.16 11.99
CA LEU A 94 9.11 4.91 10.93
C LEU A 94 9.98 6.04 10.35
N SER A 95 10.71 6.78 11.18
CA SER A 95 11.61 7.85 10.70
C SER A 95 12.78 7.30 9.89
N THR A 96 13.29 6.13 10.27
CA THR A 96 14.35 5.43 9.53
C THR A 96 13.85 4.98 8.15
N LEU A 97 12.69 4.32 8.10
CA LEU A 97 12.08 3.89 6.84
C LEU A 97 11.76 5.08 5.93
N THR A 98 11.28 6.19 6.50
CA THR A 98 11.00 7.43 5.75
C THR A 98 12.27 7.96 5.09
N THR A 99 13.37 7.99 5.84
CA THR A 99 14.67 8.43 5.31
C THR A 99 15.15 7.53 4.18
N GLN A 100 15.02 6.20 4.35
CA GLN A 100 15.38 5.23 3.32
C GLN A 100 14.54 5.39 2.05
N ALA A 101 13.22 5.56 2.19
CA ALA A 101 12.31 5.76 1.06
C ALA A 101 12.69 7.01 0.25
N LEU A 102 13.00 8.12 0.94
CA LEU A 102 13.43 9.37 0.31
C LEU A 102 14.77 9.23 -0.41
N GLN A 103 15.77 8.62 0.23
CA GLN A 103 17.09 8.40 -0.37
C GLN A 103 17.03 7.54 -1.64
N ARG A 104 16.09 6.58 -1.68
CA ARG A 104 15.87 5.67 -2.80
C ARG A 104 14.90 6.24 -3.85
N GLY A 105 14.32 7.42 -3.61
CA GLY A 105 13.35 8.05 -4.52
C GLY A 105 12.06 7.23 -4.70
N LEU A 106 11.62 6.53 -3.66
CA LEU A 106 10.41 5.70 -3.72
C LEU A 106 9.15 6.58 -3.71
N PRO A 107 8.07 6.16 -4.41
CA PRO A 107 6.80 6.89 -4.47
C PRO A 107 5.96 6.62 -3.21
N LEU A 108 6.58 6.75 -2.04
CA LEU A 108 5.95 6.48 -0.76
C LEU A 108 5.23 7.74 -0.27
N LEU A 109 3.90 7.67 -0.16
CA LEU A 109 3.08 8.77 0.35
C LEU A 109 3.16 8.90 1.87
N GLY A 110 3.41 7.78 2.57
CA GLY A 110 3.57 7.75 4.00
C GLY A 110 3.26 6.40 4.62
N TYR A 111 2.93 6.44 5.91
CA TYR A 111 2.65 5.28 6.75
C TYR A 111 1.28 5.44 7.39
N LEU A 112 0.57 4.33 7.55
CA LEU A 112 -0.70 4.29 8.29
C LEU A 112 -0.63 3.23 9.38
N MET A 113 -1.14 3.60 10.56
CA MET A 113 -1.28 2.67 11.67
C MET A 113 -2.43 1.70 11.41
N LYS A 114 -2.27 0.47 11.87
CA LYS A 114 -3.37 -0.50 11.95
C LYS A 114 -4.15 -0.28 13.27
N PRO A 115 -5.49 -0.34 13.27
CA PRO A 115 -6.38 -0.46 12.12
C PRO A 115 -6.44 0.84 11.30
N LEU A 116 -6.69 0.68 10.00
CA LEU A 116 -6.70 1.77 9.02
C LEU A 116 -7.73 2.86 9.38
N ASN A 117 -7.29 4.12 9.45
CA ASN A 117 -8.16 5.28 9.64
C ASN A 117 -8.51 5.94 8.30
N LYS A 118 -9.81 6.21 8.08
CA LYS A 118 -10.33 6.79 6.83
C LYS A 118 -9.74 8.17 6.53
N ASP A 119 -9.69 9.05 7.52
CA ASP A 119 -9.26 10.43 7.33
C ASP A 119 -7.75 10.49 7.08
N GLU A 120 -6.97 9.63 7.74
CA GLU A 120 -5.53 9.54 7.49
C GLU A 120 -5.22 9.02 6.09
N LEU A 121 -5.91 7.95 5.67
CA LEU A 121 -5.79 7.44 4.30
C LEU A 121 -6.17 8.53 3.28
N ALA A 122 -7.30 9.21 3.48
CA ALA A 122 -7.77 10.28 2.62
C ALA A 122 -6.75 11.41 2.50
N ARG A 123 -6.12 11.83 3.61
CA ARG A 123 -5.06 12.85 3.60
C ARG A 123 -3.85 12.42 2.78
N LEU A 124 -3.41 11.17 2.88
CA LEU A 124 -2.24 10.69 2.14
C LEU A 124 -2.49 10.57 0.64
N ILE A 125 -3.70 10.20 0.23
CA ILE A 125 -4.03 10.04 -1.19
C ILE A 125 -4.55 11.31 -1.86
N ALA A 126 -4.97 12.33 -1.10
CA ALA A 126 -5.46 13.60 -1.64
C ALA A 126 -4.54 14.28 -2.69
N PRO A 127 -3.20 14.27 -2.57
CA PRO A 127 -2.32 14.90 -3.54
C PRO A 127 -2.32 14.22 -4.92
N ILE A 128 -2.60 12.92 -4.95
CA ILE A 128 -2.61 12.11 -6.18
C ILE A 128 -4.03 11.89 -6.71
N PHE A 129 -5.02 11.98 -5.82
CA PHE A 129 -6.44 11.84 -6.12
C PHE A 129 -7.22 12.86 -5.29
N PRO A 130 -7.55 14.05 -5.84
CA PRO A 130 -8.45 14.97 -5.16
C PRO A 130 -9.82 14.26 -5.02
N LEU A 131 -10.08 13.77 -3.80
CA LEU A 131 -11.36 13.16 -3.39
C LEU A 131 -12.49 14.19 -3.40
#